data_AF-A0A382KK90-F1
#
_entry.id   AF-A0A382KK90-F1
#
_cell.length_a   1.000
_cell.length_b   1.000
_cell.length_c   1.000
_cell.angle_alpha   90.00
_cell.angle_beta   90.00
_cell.angle_gamma   90.00
#
_symmetry.space_group_name_H-M   'P 1'
#
loop_
_entity.id
_entity.type
_entity.pdbx_description
1 polymer ?
#
loop_
_entity_poly.entity_id
_entity_poly.type
_entity_poly.pdbx_seq_one_letter_code
_entity_poly.pdbx_strand_id
1 'polypeptide(L)'
;MNAFSIRITTFRKLALLGGCLLASTMGQADSWPQWRGPDASGQIPGTGFPVEWGAEKNIAWKTKIPGRGHSSPVVDGDLVWLTTAYETAAAE
;
A
#
# COMPACT_ATOMS: atom_id res chain seq x y z
N MET A 1 61.68 -17.25 -3.52
CA MET A 1 61.67 -15.90 -4.11
C MET A 1 61.11 -16.02 -5.51
N ASN A 2 59.95 -15.41 -5.78
CA ASN A 2 59.52 -14.81 -7.05
C ASN A 2 58.07 -14.36 -6.88
N ALA A 3 57.83 -13.09 -7.18
CA ALA A 3 56.64 -12.32 -6.84
C ALA A 3 55.93 -11.78 -8.09
N PHE A 4 54.69 -11.28 -7.89
CA PHE A 4 53.85 -10.48 -8.80
C PHE A 4 53.21 -11.23 -9.99
N SER A 5 51.96 -10.99 -10.41
CA SER A 5 51.17 -9.75 -10.43
C SER A 5 49.66 -10.05 -10.48
N ILE A 6 48.86 -9.39 -9.62
CA ILE A 6 47.39 -9.37 -9.70
C ILE A 6 46.98 -8.21 -10.61
N ARG A 7 46.35 -8.48 -11.76
CA ARG A 7 45.76 -7.42 -12.61
C ARG A 7 44.36 -7.07 -12.11
N ILE A 8 44.30 -6.00 -11.33
CA ILE A 8 43.08 -5.30 -10.91
C ILE A 8 42.55 -4.50 -12.12
N THR A 9 41.58 -4.99 -12.90
CA THR A 9 40.95 -4.11 -13.91
C THR A 9 39.53 -4.46 -14.39
N THR A 10 38.73 -5.26 -13.66
CA THR A 10 37.36 -5.59 -14.13
C THR A 10 36.24 -5.41 -13.09
N PHE A 11 36.39 -4.48 -12.14
CA PHE A 11 35.38 -4.27 -11.09
C PHE A 11 34.37 -3.12 -11.33
N ARG A 12 34.36 -2.46 -12.50
CA ARG A 12 33.47 -1.30 -12.73
C ARG A 12 32.22 -1.55 -13.57
N LYS A 13 32.09 -2.67 -14.30
CA LYS A 13 30.91 -2.91 -15.16
C LYS A 13 29.85 -3.84 -14.56
N LEU A 14 30.18 -4.59 -13.50
CA LEU A 14 29.24 -5.52 -12.86
C LEU A 14 28.35 -4.88 -11.78
N ALA A 15 28.65 -3.64 -11.37
CA ALA A 15 27.88 -2.93 -10.35
C ALA A 15 26.52 -2.40 -10.88
N LEU A 16 26.38 -2.21 -12.20
CA LEU A 16 25.15 -1.69 -12.81
C LEU A 16 24.07 -2.77 -13.03
N LEU A 17 24.45 -4.04 -13.17
CA LEU A 17 23.47 -5.15 -13.30
C LEU A 17 22.98 -5.67 -11.95
N GLY A 18 23.74 -5.51 -10.86
CA GLY A 18 23.35 -5.97 -9.52
C GLY A 18 22.34 -5.06 -8.81
N GLY A 19 22.24 -3.79 -9.21
CA GLY A 19 21.35 -2.81 -8.57
C GLY A 19 19.86 -2.93 -8.93
N CYS A 20 19.53 -3.49 -10.10
CA CYS A 20 18.13 -3.58 -10.56
C CYS A 20 17.32 -4.73 -9.95
N LEU A 21 17.97 -5.72 -9.33
CA LEU A 21 17.28 -6.90 -8.78
C LEU A 21 16.76 -6.73 -7.35
N LEU A 22 17.04 -5.60 -6.69
CA LEU A 22 16.62 -5.33 -5.31
C LEU A 22 15.36 -4.44 -5.21
N ALA A 23 14.73 -4.09 -6.33
CA ALA A 23 13.69 -3.06 -6.36
C ALA A 23 12.24 -3.56 -6.20
N SER A 24 11.98 -4.85 -5.97
CA SER A 24 10.62 -5.39 -6.07
C SER A 24 10.23 -6.33 -4.93
N THR A 25 10.30 -5.81 -3.70
CA THR A 25 9.40 -6.25 -2.62
C THR A 25 8.70 -5.02 -2.04
N MET A 26 7.98 -4.26 -2.85
CA MET A 26 6.90 -3.44 -2.29
C MET A 26 5.91 -4.44 -1.70
N GLY A 27 5.85 -4.52 -0.38
CA GLY A 27 4.92 -5.39 0.32
C GLY A 27 3.52 -5.07 -0.17
N GLN A 28 2.86 -6.05 -0.78
CA GLN A 28 1.50 -5.89 -1.25
C GLN A 28 0.62 -5.76 -0.01
N ALA A 29 -0.16 -4.68 0.08
CA ALA A 29 -1.11 -4.54 1.17
C ALA A 29 -2.10 -5.71 1.14
N ASP A 30 -2.39 -6.28 2.31
CA ASP A 30 -3.40 -7.33 2.43
C ASP A 30 -4.73 -6.78 1.90
N SER A 31 -5.33 -7.52 0.97
CA SER A 31 -6.58 -7.10 0.34
C SER A 31 -7.75 -7.24 1.31
N TRP A 32 -8.72 -6.33 1.21
CA TRP A 32 -9.97 -6.33 1.98
C TRP A 32 -11.15 -6.26 0.99
N PRO A 33 -11.44 -7.35 0.26
CA PRO A 33 -12.28 -7.29 -0.95
C PRO A 33 -13.78 -7.21 -0.68
N GLN A 34 -14.23 -7.36 0.57
CA GLN A 34 -15.65 -7.38 0.91
C GLN A 34 -15.95 -6.76 2.29
N TRP A 35 -17.25 -6.64 2.59
CA TRP A 35 -17.73 -6.31 3.93
C TRP A 35 -17.12 -7.26 4.97
N ARG A 36 -16.50 -6.68 6.01
CA ARG A 36 -15.78 -7.41 7.07
C ARG A 36 -14.56 -8.23 6.62
N GLY A 37 -14.04 -8.00 5.42
CA GLY A 37 -12.71 -8.49 5.02
C GLY A 37 -12.72 -9.91 4.46
N PRO A 38 -11.53 -10.47 4.15
CA PRO A 38 -11.38 -11.72 3.41
C PRO A 38 -12.12 -12.94 4.00
N ASP A 39 -12.29 -12.95 5.32
CA ASP A 39 -12.92 -14.02 6.10
C ASP A 39 -14.29 -13.62 6.69
N ALA A 40 -14.80 -12.43 6.35
CA ALA A 40 -16.03 -11.84 6.89
C ALA A 40 -16.04 -11.62 8.42
N SER A 41 -14.89 -11.66 9.10
CA SER A 41 -14.81 -11.51 10.57
C SER A 41 -14.81 -10.05 11.03
N GLY A 42 -14.31 -9.15 10.19
CA GLY A 42 -14.07 -7.75 10.53
C GLY A 42 -12.89 -7.57 11.49
N GLN A 43 -11.96 -8.53 11.49
CA GLN A 43 -10.75 -8.50 12.31
C GLN A 43 -9.51 -8.38 11.43
N ILE A 44 -8.47 -7.74 11.96
CA ILE A 44 -7.15 -7.66 11.37
C ILE A 44 -6.14 -8.22 12.40
N PRO A 45 -5.25 -9.16 12.01
CA PRO A 45 -4.20 -9.63 12.90
C PRO A 45 -3.15 -8.53 13.12
N GLY A 46 -2.53 -8.50 14.30
CA GLY A 46 -1.42 -7.59 14.61
C GLY A 46 -1.69 -6.68 15.80
N THR A 47 -0.74 -5.78 16.06
CA THR A 47 -0.77 -4.81 17.16
C THR A 47 -0.16 -3.48 16.70
N GLY A 48 -0.20 -2.45 17.55
CA GLY A 48 0.37 -1.14 17.22
C GLY A 48 -0.53 -0.27 16.35
N PHE A 49 -1.81 -0.63 16.19
CA PHE A 49 -2.78 0.22 15.52
C PHE A 49 -2.99 1.53 16.29
N PRO A 50 -3.15 2.68 15.60
CA PRO A 50 -3.45 3.94 16.26
C PRO A 50 -4.80 3.87 16.99
N VAL A 51 -4.77 4.12 18.30
CA VAL A 51 -5.96 4.13 19.17
C VAL A 51 -6.50 5.53 19.47
N GLU A 52 -5.79 6.57 19.03
CA GLU A 52 -6.20 7.97 19.16
C GLU A 52 -6.39 8.57 17.77
N TRP A 53 -7.40 9.39 17.58
CA TRP A 53 -7.73 9.98 16.27
C TRP A 53 -8.10 11.44 16.40
N GLY A 54 -7.86 12.21 15.35
CA GLY A 54 -8.23 13.63 15.27
C GLY A 54 -8.24 14.13 13.84
N ALA A 55 -8.70 15.37 13.62
CA ALA A 55 -8.82 15.95 12.28
C ALA A 55 -7.49 15.95 11.48
N GLU A 56 -6.36 15.96 12.19
CA GLU A 56 -5.01 15.93 11.63
C GLU A 56 -4.12 14.86 12.28
N LYS A 57 -4.65 14.06 13.21
CA LYS A 57 -3.88 13.06 13.96
C LYS A 57 -4.17 11.66 13.42
N ASN A 58 -3.11 10.92 13.13
CA ASN A 58 -3.16 9.56 12.60
C ASN A 58 -3.93 9.42 11.27
N ILE A 59 -3.99 10.50 10.48
CA ILE A 59 -4.55 10.50 9.11
C ILE A 59 -3.41 10.41 8.11
N ALA A 60 -3.31 9.31 7.37
CA ALA A 60 -2.30 9.14 6.31
C ALA A 60 -2.61 10.02 5.09
N TRP A 61 -3.87 10.10 4.69
CA TRP A 61 -4.35 10.93 3.59
C TRP A 61 -5.86 11.14 3.68
N LYS A 62 -6.35 12.13 2.94
CA LYS A 62 -7.79 12.40 2.75
C LYS A 62 -8.02 12.93 1.35
N THR A 63 -9.15 12.58 0.76
CA THR A 63 -9.57 13.10 -0.55
C THR A 63 -11.06 13.45 -0.52
N LYS A 64 -11.46 14.41 -1.36
CA LYS A 64 -12.88 14.69 -1.57
C LYS A 64 -13.46 13.61 -2.48
N ILE A 65 -14.65 13.11 -2.14
CA ILE A 65 -15.40 12.16 -2.96
C ILE A 65 -16.60 12.86 -3.64
N PRO A 66 -17.04 12.41 -4.82
CA PRO A 66 -18.27 12.91 -5.43
C PRO A 66 -19.51 12.44 -4.65
N GLY A 67 -20.48 13.32 -4.46
CA GLY A 67 -21.71 12.99 -3.73
C GLY A 67 -21.47 12.64 -2.26
N ARG A 68 -22.30 11.75 -1.72
CA ARG A 68 -22.21 11.23 -0.35
C ARG A 68 -21.94 9.72 -0.37
N GLY A 69 -21.00 9.27 0.46
CA GLY A 69 -20.67 7.86 0.65
C GLY A 69 -21.19 7.32 1.98
N HIS A 70 -21.84 6.16 1.95
CA HIS A 70 -22.30 5.43 3.14
C HIS A 70 -21.85 3.96 3.16
N SER A 71 -21.19 3.50 2.11
CA SER A 71 -20.69 2.12 2.02
C SER A 71 -19.42 1.94 2.86
N SER A 72 -19.13 0.69 3.20
CA SER A 72 -17.79 0.32 3.65
C SER A 72 -16.87 0.22 2.43
N PRO A 73 -15.78 1.01 2.36
CA PRO A 73 -14.81 0.86 1.30
C PRO A 73 -14.15 -0.52 1.35
N VAL A 74 -13.75 -1.03 0.19
CA VAL A 74 -12.98 -2.26 0.04
C VAL A 74 -11.62 -1.95 -0.58
N VAL A 75 -10.63 -2.76 -0.28
CA VAL A 75 -9.23 -2.56 -0.73
C VAL A 75 -8.79 -3.75 -1.56
N ASP A 76 -8.18 -3.49 -2.71
CA ASP A 76 -7.56 -4.50 -3.57
C ASP A 76 -6.21 -3.97 -4.06
N GLY A 77 -5.12 -4.55 -3.54
CA GLY A 77 -3.77 -3.99 -3.68
C GLY A 77 -3.69 -2.54 -3.22
N ASP A 78 -3.27 -1.64 -4.12
CA ASP A 78 -3.12 -0.20 -3.86
C ASP A 78 -4.40 0.62 -4.16
N LEU A 79 -5.51 -0.04 -4.45
CA LEU A 79 -6.78 0.60 -4.81
C LEU A 79 -7.80 0.54 -3.68
N VAL A 80 -8.47 1.67 -3.45
CA VAL A 80 -9.65 1.77 -2.58
C VAL A 80 -10.88 1.95 -3.44
N TRP A 81 -11.82 1.02 -3.34
CA TRP A 81 -13.10 1.06 -4.03
C TRP A 81 -14.19 1.52 -3.08
N LEU A 82 -15.01 2.48 -3.52
CA LEU A 82 -16.09 3.06 -2.74
C LEU A 82 -17.27 3.38 -3.65
N THR A 83 -18.50 3.13 -3.18
CA THR A 83 -19.71 3.62 -3.83
C THR A 83 -20.18 4.93 -3.21
N THR A 84 -20.62 5.85 -4.05
CA THR A 84 -21.22 7.13 -3.61
C THR A 84 -22.52 7.39 -4.36
N ALA A 85 -23.34 8.28 -3.81
CA ALA A 85 -24.59 8.70 -4.42
C ALA A 85 -24.67 10.23 -4.46
N TYR A 86 -25.20 10.77 -5.56
CA TYR A 86 -25.59 12.17 -5.61
C TYR A 86 -26.97 12.32 -4.95
N GLU A 87 -27.09 13.30 -4.06
CA GLU A 87 -28.37 13.60 -3.42
C GLU A 87 -29.35 14.16 -4.45
N THR A 88 -30.55 13.59 -4.50
CA THR A 88 -31.69 14.10 -5.25
C THR A 88 -32.87 14.29 -4.31
N ALA A 89 -33.84 15.11 -4.69
CA ALA A 89 -35.10 15.17 -3.97
C ALA A 89 -35.72 13.76 -3.90
N ALA A 90 -36.28 13.40 -2.73
CA ALA A 90 -37.01 12.16 -2.60
C ALA A 90 -38.21 12.19 -3.56
N ALA A 91 -38.31 11.17 -4.41
CA ALA A 91 -39.53 10.90 -5.16
C ALA A 91 -40.41 10.01 -4.28
N GLU A 92 -41.65 10.43 -4.06
CA GLU A 92 -42.69 9.64 -3.38
C GLU A 92 -43.20 8.49 -4.27
#